data_AF-A0A350UWK7-F1
#
_entry.id   AF-A0A350UWK7-F1
#
_cell.length_a   1.000
_cell.length_b   1.000
_cell.length_c   1.000
_cell.angle_alpha   90.00
_cell.angle_beta   90.00
_cell.angle_gamma   90.00
#
_symmetry.space_group_name_H-M   'P 1'
#
loop_
_entity.id
_entity.type
_entity.pdbx_description
1 polymer ?
#
loop_
_entity_poly.entity_id
_entity_poly.type
_entity_poly.pdbx_seq_one_letter_code
_entity_poly.pdbx_strand_id
1 'polypeptide(L)'
;MLYFKENIYLPTPDAFDVEDPDDLEPVFDPYNFIIQTLVGDRDIFYGLQQKAPEDVAERLEPLFPHACKFGGADILNSISKRLLEAIVQPNSWYEMNAYHLTYLYDSLGSVAEDYSYSDLDKRISMYPEMMGADIDYNEFLSQYFFNTAFLMDPERFNNMDAEEKLQRGFIDPCLFGVINHLIPTKEEIQLKQLENDPFEKTE
;
A
#
# COMPACT_ATOMS: atom_id res chain seq x y z
N MET A 1 -6.30 -5.14 11.31
CA MET A 1 -6.95 -4.75 10.06
C MET A 1 -6.51 -3.34 9.69
N LEU A 2 -6.06 -3.10 8.46
CA LEU A 2 -5.71 -1.77 7.95
C LEU A 2 -6.97 -1.08 7.42
N TYR A 3 -7.14 0.19 7.76
CA TYR A 3 -8.28 0.98 7.30
C TYR A 3 -8.00 1.60 5.92
N PHE A 4 -8.76 1.17 4.92
CA PHE A 4 -8.81 1.72 3.55
C PHE A 4 -10.17 2.40 3.31
N LYS A 5 -10.34 3.07 2.17
CA LYS A 5 -11.61 3.68 1.77
C LYS A 5 -12.73 2.65 1.64
N GLU A 6 -12.42 1.47 1.10
CA GLU A 6 -13.31 0.31 1.03
C GLU A 6 -12.74 -0.87 1.83
N ASN A 7 -13.63 -1.75 2.28
CA ASN A 7 -13.26 -2.86 3.14
C ASN A 7 -12.62 -4.00 2.32
N ILE A 8 -11.29 -4.08 2.36
CA ILE A 8 -10.51 -5.15 1.70
C ILE A 8 -10.72 -6.54 2.31
N TYR A 9 -11.32 -6.64 3.50
CA TYR A 9 -11.49 -7.89 4.24
C TYR A 9 -12.81 -8.60 3.96
N LEU A 10 -13.64 -8.03 3.10
CA LEU A 10 -14.87 -8.70 2.68
C LEU A 10 -14.48 -9.95 1.87
N PRO A 11 -15.15 -11.09 2.12
CA PRO A 11 -14.90 -12.28 1.33
C PRO A 11 -15.19 -11.97 -0.13
N THR A 12 -14.21 -12.20 -0.98
CA THR A 12 -14.42 -12.40 -2.42
C THR A 12 -15.32 -13.62 -2.59
N PRO A 13 -16.29 -13.62 -3.53
CA PRO A 13 -17.13 -14.78 -3.78
C PRO A 13 -16.24 -16.01 -3.99
N ASP A 14 -16.47 -17.07 -3.22
CA ASP A 14 -15.67 -18.29 -3.33
C ASP A 14 -15.83 -18.86 -4.75
N ALA A 15 -14.72 -19.12 -5.43
CA ALA A 15 -14.68 -19.88 -6.69
C ALA A 15 -15.36 -21.26 -6.56
N PHE A 16 -15.59 -21.74 -5.33
CA PHE A 16 -16.24 -23.02 -5.03
C PHE A 16 -17.78 -22.99 -5.12
N ASP A 17 -18.40 -21.81 -5.20
CA ASP A 17 -19.86 -21.68 -5.41
C ASP A 17 -20.27 -21.73 -6.89
N VAL A 18 -19.29 -21.88 -7.79
CA VAL A 18 -19.53 -21.98 -9.24
C VAL A 18 -19.70 -23.46 -9.64
N GLU A 19 -20.88 -23.81 -10.15
CA GLU A 19 -21.20 -25.19 -10.55
C GLU A 19 -20.40 -25.67 -11.78
N ASP A 20 -19.91 -24.75 -12.61
CA ASP A 20 -19.11 -25.02 -13.81
C ASP A 20 -17.75 -24.27 -13.76
N PRO A 21 -16.60 -24.97 -13.81
CA PRO A 21 -15.29 -24.33 -13.88
C PRO A 21 -15.11 -23.37 -15.08
N ASP A 22 -15.89 -23.54 -16.15
CA ASP A 22 -15.86 -22.64 -17.31
C ASP A 22 -16.58 -21.30 -17.04
N ASP A 23 -17.38 -21.19 -15.97
CA ASP A 23 -18.08 -19.97 -15.54
C ASP A 23 -17.28 -19.15 -14.51
N LEU A 24 -16.05 -19.57 -14.19
CA LEU A 24 -15.19 -18.83 -13.26
C LEU A 24 -14.66 -17.55 -13.91
N GLU A 25 -15.12 -16.40 -13.41
CA GLU A 25 -14.58 -15.10 -13.78
C GLU A 25 -13.32 -14.75 -12.96
N PRO A 26 -12.34 -14.04 -13.53
CA PRO A 26 -11.23 -13.48 -12.79
C PRO A 26 -11.70 -12.59 -11.64
N VAL A 27 -11.19 -12.83 -10.44
CA VAL A 27 -11.53 -12.03 -9.26
C VAL A 27 -10.27 -11.36 -8.71
N PHE A 28 -10.28 -10.03 -8.64
CA PHE A 28 -9.22 -9.28 -7.99
C PHE A 28 -9.46 -9.23 -6.47
N ASP A 29 -8.58 -9.89 -5.71
CA ASP A 29 -8.60 -9.84 -4.25
C ASP A 29 -7.63 -8.74 -3.73
N PRO A 30 -8.15 -7.61 -3.24
CA PRO A 30 -7.33 -6.51 -2.74
C PRO A 30 -6.54 -6.88 -1.48
N TYR A 31 -7.08 -7.75 -0.63
CA TYR A 31 -6.38 -8.21 0.57
C TYR A 31 -5.21 -9.11 0.17
N ASN A 32 -5.41 -10.05 -0.75
CA ASN A 32 -4.35 -10.92 -1.26
C ASN A 32 -3.25 -10.09 -1.97
N PHE A 33 -3.63 -9.10 -2.77
CA PHE A 33 -2.70 -8.19 -3.43
C PHE A 33 -1.78 -7.47 -2.42
N ILE A 34 -2.35 -6.92 -1.34
CA ILE A 34 -1.58 -6.22 -0.31
C ILE A 34 -0.74 -7.17 0.54
N ILE A 35 -1.30 -8.28 1.02
CA ILE A 35 -0.58 -9.19 1.93
C ILE A 35 0.60 -9.84 1.23
N GLN A 36 0.44 -10.32 -0.02
CA GLN A 36 1.54 -10.92 -0.78
C GLN A 36 2.66 -9.90 -1.03
N THR A 37 2.29 -8.65 -1.33
CA THR A 37 3.25 -7.56 -1.51
C THR A 37 4.07 -7.33 -0.23
N LEU A 38 3.41 -7.17 0.92
CA LEU A 38 4.09 -6.95 2.20
C LEU A 38 4.95 -8.14 2.66
N VAL A 39 4.53 -9.37 2.32
CA VAL A 39 5.32 -10.58 2.53
C VAL A 39 6.55 -10.61 1.61
N GLY A 40 6.38 -10.31 0.32
CA GLY A 40 7.48 -10.23 -0.65
C GLY A 40 8.52 -9.18 -0.28
N ASP A 41 8.08 -8.04 0.26
CA ASP A 41 8.97 -6.99 0.77
C ASP A 41 9.92 -7.51 1.87
N ARG A 42 9.55 -8.56 2.62
CA ARG A 42 10.43 -9.15 3.64
C ARG A 42 11.73 -9.66 3.04
N ASP A 43 11.67 -10.28 1.87
CA ASP A 43 12.84 -10.81 1.16
C ASP A 43 13.72 -9.67 0.65
N ILE A 44 13.11 -8.56 0.20
CA ILE A 44 13.83 -7.34 -0.19
C ILE A 44 14.67 -6.82 0.99
N PHE A 45 14.04 -6.58 2.14
CA PHE A 45 14.77 -6.03 3.29
C PHE A 45 15.78 -7.02 3.89
N TYR A 46 15.50 -8.33 3.85
CA TYR A 46 16.48 -9.35 4.22
C TYR A 46 17.72 -9.30 3.30
N GLY A 47 17.51 -9.13 1.99
CA GLY A 47 18.59 -8.97 1.02
C GLY A 47 19.38 -7.68 1.21
N LEU A 48 18.73 -6.57 1.57
CA LEU A 48 19.39 -5.28 1.84
C LEU A 48 20.28 -5.33 3.09
N GLN A 49 19.89 -6.06 4.14
CA GLN A 49 20.68 -6.19 5.37
C GLN A 49 22.05 -6.86 5.17
N GLN A 50 22.24 -7.58 4.07
CA GLN A 50 23.50 -8.28 3.77
C GLN A 50 24.50 -7.42 2.98
N LYS A 51 24.18 -6.14 2.73
CA LYS A 51 24.93 -5.26 1.82
C LYS A 51 25.63 -4.12 2.53
N ALA A 52 26.61 -3.55 1.83
CA ALA A 52 27.26 -2.31 2.27
C ALA A 52 26.25 -1.14 2.21
N PRO A 53 26.31 -0.16 3.12
CA PRO A 53 25.35 0.95 3.18
C PRO A 53 25.22 1.75 1.88
N GLU A 54 26.32 1.98 1.17
CA GLU A 54 26.34 2.65 -0.13
C GLU A 54 25.49 1.91 -1.19
N ASP A 55 25.58 0.58 -1.24
CA ASP A 55 24.79 -0.25 -2.16
C ASP A 55 23.29 -0.27 -1.80
N VAL A 56 22.95 0.02 -0.53
CA VAL A 56 21.56 -0.02 -0.05
C VAL A 56 20.78 1.18 -0.59
N ALA A 57 21.37 2.37 -0.58
CA ALA A 57 20.71 3.58 -1.08
C ALA A 57 20.40 3.46 -2.57
N GLU A 58 21.38 3.04 -3.38
CA GLU A 58 21.21 2.86 -4.84
C GLU A 58 20.17 1.78 -5.19
N ARG A 59 19.97 0.79 -4.31
CA ARG A 59 18.96 -0.26 -4.49
C ARG A 59 17.57 0.13 -4.02
N LEU A 60 17.47 1.04 -3.05
CA LEU A 60 16.19 1.48 -2.51
C LEU A 60 15.43 2.36 -3.50
N GLU A 61 16.11 3.28 -4.19
CA GLU A 61 15.46 4.24 -5.09
C GLU A 61 14.61 3.60 -6.20
N PRO A 62 15.09 2.59 -6.96
CA PRO A 62 14.24 1.94 -7.96
C PRO A 62 13.11 1.10 -7.36
N LEU A 63 13.26 0.61 -6.13
CA LEU A 63 12.24 -0.21 -5.45
C LEU A 63 11.17 0.65 -4.76
N PHE A 64 11.56 1.80 -4.25
CA PHE A 64 10.74 2.70 -3.44
C PHE A 64 10.92 4.17 -3.86
N PRO A 65 10.58 4.53 -5.11
CA PRO A 65 10.93 5.82 -5.70
C PRO A 65 10.35 7.03 -4.99
N HIS A 66 9.29 6.89 -4.20
CA HIS A 66 8.69 7.96 -3.42
C HIS A 66 9.07 7.85 -1.94
N ALA A 67 8.98 6.66 -1.36
CA ALA A 67 9.21 6.44 0.06
C ALA A 67 10.70 6.58 0.44
N CYS A 68 11.63 6.28 -0.47
CA CYS A 68 13.05 6.47 -0.24
C CYS A 68 13.43 7.95 -0.01
N LYS A 69 12.59 8.89 -0.43
CA LYS A 69 12.85 10.33 -0.28
C LYS A 69 12.76 10.78 1.18
N PHE A 70 11.93 10.15 2.00
CA PHE A 70 11.82 10.45 3.43
C PHE A 70 12.45 9.39 4.33
N GLY A 71 12.81 8.21 3.82
CA GLY A 71 13.24 7.09 4.65
C GLY A 71 14.27 6.18 4.00
N GLY A 72 15.32 5.85 4.76
CA GLY A 72 16.25 4.77 4.41
C GLY A 72 15.69 3.38 4.74
N ALA A 73 16.49 2.33 4.47
CA ALA A 73 16.08 0.93 4.66
C ALA A 73 15.48 0.64 6.03
N ASP A 74 16.05 1.18 7.11
CA ASP A 74 15.57 0.94 8.47
C ASP A 74 14.15 1.49 8.70
N ILE A 75 13.87 2.69 8.17
CA ILE A 75 12.57 3.35 8.30
C ILE A 75 11.53 2.58 7.48
N LEU A 76 11.83 2.31 6.21
CA LEU A 76 10.90 1.61 5.32
C LEU A 76 10.65 0.17 5.80
N ASN A 77 11.68 -0.52 6.29
CA ASN A 77 11.52 -1.83 6.92
C ASN A 77 10.62 -1.76 8.16
N SER A 78 10.73 -0.70 8.98
CA SER A 78 9.85 -0.53 10.13
C SER A 78 8.40 -0.27 9.72
N ILE A 79 8.16 0.54 8.69
CA ILE A 79 6.81 0.79 8.16
C ILE A 79 6.22 -0.52 7.64
N SER A 80 6.97 -1.23 6.80
CA SER A 80 6.55 -2.51 6.21
C SER A 80 6.18 -3.56 7.25
N LYS A 81 7.00 -3.74 8.30
CA LYS A 81 6.69 -4.67 9.40
C LYS A 81 5.38 -4.32 10.10
N ARG A 82 5.13 -3.04 10.35
CA ARG A 82 3.92 -2.58 11.03
C ARG A 82 2.68 -2.80 10.16
N LEU A 83 2.78 -2.51 8.86
CA LEU A 83 1.72 -2.80 7.91
C LEU A 83 1.41 -4.30 7.86
N LEU A 84 2.45 -5.14 7.78
CA LEU A 84 2.31 -6.60 7.76
C LEU A 84 1.72 -7.16 9.06
N GLU A 85 2.16 -6.65 10.22
CA GLU A 85 1.60 -7.04 11.52
C GLU A 85 0.15 -6.60 11.64
N ALA A 86 -0.18 -5.39 11.22
CA ALA A 86 -1.51 -4.80 11.34
C ALA A 86 -2.53 -5.39 10.38
N ILE A 87 -2.15 -5.69 9.13
CA ILE A 87 -3.09 -6.21 8.13
C ILE A 87 -3.72 -7.53 8.57
N VAL A 88 -3.02 -8.35 9.36
CA VAL A 88 -3.51 -9.64 9.88
C VAL A 88 -4.11 -9.56 11.29
N GLN A 89 -4.13 -8.39 11.95
CA GLN A 89 -4.73 -8.29 13.30
C GLN A 89 -6.25 -8.45 13.23
N PRO A 90 -6.85 -9.42 13.93
CA PRO A 90 -8.30 -9.52 14.03
C PRO A 90 -8.87 -8.44 14.98
N ASN A 91 -10.07 -7.93 14.67
CA ASN A 91 -10.85 -7.05 15.56
C ASN A 91 -10.15 -5.75 16.01
N SER A 92 -9.07 -5.35 15.35
CA SER A 92 -8.36 -4.09 15.62
C SER A 92 -8.12 -3.37 14.31
N TRP A 93 -8.68 -2.18 14.18
CA TRP A 93 -8.54 -1.35 12.99
C TRP A 93 -7.44 -0.32 13.17
N TYR A 94 -6.65 -0.10 12.13
CA TYR A 94 -5.51 0.81 12.15
C TYR A 94 -5.60 1.83 11.02
N GLU A 95 -5.57 3.10 11.38
CA GLU A 95 -5.44 4.23 10.47
C GLU A 95 -4.00 4.35 10.00
N MET A 96 -3.84 4.49 8.67
CA MET A 96 -2.58 4.76 8.01
C MET A 96 -2.48 6.26 7.70
N ASN A 97 -1.28 6.82 7.87
CA ASN A 97 -0.96 8.17 7.42
C ASN A 97 -0.18 8.15 6.08
N ALA A 98 0.21 9.33 5.60
CA ALA A 98 0.85 9.54 4.32
C ALA A 98 2.16 8.75 4.18
N TYR A 99 2.95 8.58 5.24
CA TYR A 99 4.19 7.79 5.18
C TYR A 99 3.90 6.32 4.87
N HIS A 100 2.89 5.76 5.55
CA HIS A 100 2.44 4.38 5.33
C HIS A 100 1.87 4.20 3.92
N LEU A 101 1.01 5.12 3.47
CA LEU A 101 0.40 5.05 2.15
C LEU A 101 1.41 5.25 1.03
N THR A 102 2.42 6.11 1.21
CA THR A 102 3.47 6.31 0.20
C THR A 102 4.36 5.08 0.06
N TYR A 103 4.73 4.45 1.19
CA TYR A 103 5.43 3.17 1.17
C TYR A 103 4.61 2.12 0.41
N LEU A 104 3.33 1.98 0.78
CA LEU A 104 2.45 0.98 0.18
C LEU A 104 2.23 1.24 -1.32
N TYR A 105 2.11 2.50 -1.72
CA TYR A 105 2.00 2.91 -3.11
C TYR A 105 3.20 2.44 -3.95
N ASP A 106 4.41 2.57 -3.43
CA ASP A 106 5.61 2.10 -4.13
C ASP A 106 5.63 0.56 -4.23
N SER A 107 5.45 -0.13 -3.10
CA SER A 107 5.48 -1.59 -3.07
C SER A 107 4.46 -2.22 -4.01
N LEU A 108 3.20 -1.75 -3.95
CA LEU A 108 2.14 -2.29 -4.79
C LEU A 108 2.34 -1.95 -6.26
N GLY A 109 2.85 -0.75 -6.55
CA GLY A 109 3.19 -0.33 -7.92
C GLY A 109 4.23 -1.25 -8.55
N SER A 110 5.28 -1.61 -7.81
CA SER A 110 6.31 -2.55 -8.29
C SER A 110 5.73 -3.93 -8.60
N VAL A 111 4.85 -4.46 -7.74
CA VAL A 111 4.22 -5.77 -7.97
C VAL A 111 3.27 -5.74 -9.17
N ALA A 112 2.47 -4.68 -9.31
CA ALA A 112 1.59 -4.51 -10.46
C ALA A 112 2.39 -4.39 -11.78
N GLU A 113 3.52 -3.66 -11.76
CA GLU A 113 4.41 -3.53 -12.90
C GLU A 113 5.04 -4.89 -13.26
N ASP A 114 5.63 -5.60 -12.30
CA ASP A 114 6.22 -6.93 -12.49
C ASP A 114 5.19 -7.95 -13.03
N TYR A 115 3.95 -7.91 -12.51
CA TYR A 115 2.86 -8.73 -13.00
C TYR A 115 2.51 -8.41 -14.46
N SER A 116 2.43 -7.11 -14.80
CA SER A 116 2.08 -6.66 -16.14
C SER A 116 3.09 -7.10 -17.22
N TYR A 117 4.38 -7.17 -16.88
CA TYR A 117 5.43 -7.64 -17.79
C TYR A 117 5.65 -9.15 -17.77
N SER A 118 5.00 -9.87 -16.86
CA SER A 118 5.09 -11.34 -16.76
C SER A 118 4.26 -12.04 -17.84
N ASP A 119 4.69 -13.24 -18.22
CA ASP A 119 3.90 -14.13 -19.08
C ASP A 119 2.69 -14.72 -18.34
N LEU A 120 1.79 -15.35 -19.10
CA LEU A 120 0.54 -15.90 -18.57
C LEU A 120 0.75 -16.91 -17.44
N ASP A 121 1.71 -17.83 -17.60
CA ASP A 121 1.99 -18.87 -16.60
C ASP A 121 2.49 -18.24 -15.30
N LYS A 122 3.36 -17.22 -15.40
CA LYS A 122 3.86 -16.49 -14.25
C LYS A 122 2.77 -15.66 -13.57
N ARG A 123 1.90 -15.01 -14.34
CA ARG A 123 0.74 -14.27 -13.82
C ARG A 123 -0.20 -15.17 -13.03
N ILE A 124 -0.58 -16.33 -13.60
CA ILE A 124 -1.41 -17.34 -12.93
C ILE A 124 -0.71 -17.88 -11.68
N SER A 125 0.61 -18.05 -11.70
CA SER A 125 1.37 -18.47 -10.53
C SER A 125 1.39 -17.42 -9.41
N MET A 126 1.30 -16.13 -9.72
CA MET A 126 1.31 -15.05 -8.73
C MET A 126 -0.08 -14.83 -8.11
N TYR A 127 -1.09 -14.68 -8.97
CA TYR A 127 -2.48 -14.48 -8.58
C TYR A 127 -3.37 -15.46 -9.35
N PRO A 128 -3.51 -16.72 -8.87
CA PRO A 128 -4.31 -17.75 -9.54
C PRO A 128 -5.77 -17.33 -9.75
N GLU A 129 -6.34 -16.60 -8.80
CA GLU A 129 -7.70 -16.08 -8.83
C GLU A 129 -7.96 -15.09 -9.97
N MET A 130 -6.90 -14.45 -10.48
CA MET A 130 -6.98 -13.51 -11.60
C MET A 130 -6.91 -14.21 -12.95
N MET A 131 -6.56 -15.51 -13.02
CA MET A 131 -6.47 -16.28 -14.27
C MET A 131 -5.63 -15.60 -15.38
N GLY A 132 -4.66 -14.77 -14.99
CA GLY A 132 -3.83 -13.99 -15.91
C GLY A 132 -4.40 -12.65 -16.38
N ALA A 133 -5.59 -12.27 -15.90
CA ALA A 133 -6.22 -10.97 -16.17
C ALA A 133 -5.35 -9.81 -15.66
N ASP A 134 -5.44 -8.67 -16.32
CA ASP A 134 -4.62 -7.51 -15.96
C ASP A 134 -5.00 -6.94 -14.59
N ILE A 135 -4.00 -6.48 -13.84
CA ILE A 135 -4.20 -5.68 -12.63
C ILE A 135 -4.32 -4.21 -13.03
N ASP A 136 -5.50 -3.62 -12.86
CA ASP A 136 -5.67 -2.17 -13.00
C ASP A 136 -5.28 -1.47 -11.70
N TYR A 137 -4.01 -1.07 -11.63
CA TYR A 137 -3.48 -0.39 -10.44
C TYR A 137 -4.13 0.98 -10.18
N ASN A 138 -4.56 1.68 -11.23
CA ASN A 138 -5.21 2.98 -11.05
C ASN A 138 -6.61 2.82 -10.46
N GLU A 139 -7.34 1.79 -10.88
CA GLU A 139 -8.64 1.46 -10.30
C GLU A 139 -8.49 1.04 -8.83
N PHE A 140 -7.50 0.20 -8.51
CA PHE A 140 -7.19 -0.15 -7.13
C PHE A 140 -6.93 1.09 -6.26
N LEU A 141 -6.11 2.04 -6.73
CA LEU A 141 -5.84 3.28 -6.00
C LEU A 141 -7.11 4.12 -5.83
N SER A 142 -7.92 4.27 -6.89
CA SER A 142 -9.19 5.01 -6.85
C SER A 142 -10.18 4.44 -5.83
N GLN A 143 -10.23 3.11 -5.74
CA GLN A 143 -11.17 2.39 -4.90
C GLN A 143 -10.73 2.36 -3.44
N TYR A 144 -9.46 2.07 -3.16
CA TYR A 144 -8.98 1.77 -1.80
C TYR A 144 -8.18 2.90 -1.13
N PHE A 145 -7.45 3.73 -1.88
CA PHE A 145 -6.68 4.81 -1.27
C PHE A 145 -7.56 6.05 -1.02
N PHE A 146 -7.38 6.70 0.13
CA PHE A 146 -8.08 7.95 0.44
C PHE A 146 -7.67 9.09 -0.49
N ASN A 147 -6.38 9.16 -0.83
CA ASN A 147 -5.81 10.03 -1.83
C ASN A 147 -4.36 9.60 -2.16
N THR A 148 -3.81 10.16 -3.23
CA THR A 148 -2.40 10.05 -3.61
C THR A 148 -1.71 11.41 -3.56
N ALA A 149 -2.16 12.29 -2.65
CA ALA A 149 -1.66 13.67 -2.55
C ALA A 149 -0.16 13.75 -2.23
N PHE A 150 0.40 12.69 -1.66
CA PHE A 150 1.84 12.55 -1.41
C PHE A 150 2.70 12.55 -2.69
N LEU A 151 2.10 12.35 -3.87
CA LEU A 151 2.77 12.46 -5.17
C LEU A 151 2.84 13.92 -5.67
N MET A 152 2.27 14.87 -4.92
CA MET A 152 2.21 16.27 -5.35
C MET A 152 3.59 16.94 -5.31
N ASP A 153 3.80 17.85 -6.26
CA ASP A 153 4.93 18.76 -6.22
C ASP A 153 4.95 19.61 -4.92
N PRO A 154 6.11 19.75 -4.24
CA PRO A 154 6.19 20.47 -2.97
C PRO A 154 5.86 21.95 -3.09
N GLU A 155 6.29 22.64 -4.16
CA GLU A 155 5.99 24.06 -4.34
C GLU A 155 4.49 24.25 -4.50
N ARG A 156 3.83 23.40 -5.30
CA ARG A 156 2.38 23.41 -5.48
C ARG A 156 1.65 23.22 -4.15
N PHE A 157 2.05 22.24 -3.34
CA PHE A 157 1.41 21.99 -2.04
C PHE A 157 1.63 23.13 -1.04
N ASN A 158 2.84 23.69 -1.01
CA ASN A 158 3.22 24.74 -0.08
C ASN A 158 2.56 26.09 -0.41
N ASN A 159 2.25 26.33 -1.68
CA ASN A 159 1.54 27.52 -2.14
C ASN A 159 0.03 27.46 -1.92
N MET A 160 -0.54 26.30 -1.59
CA MET A 160 -1.97 26.19 -1.27
C MET A 160 -2.27 26.76 0.13
N ASP A 161 -3.35 27.50 0.23
CA ASP A 161 -3.87 27.94 1.53
C ASP A 161 -4.60 26.80 2.27
N ALA A 162 -5.00 27.07 3.52
CA ALA A 162 -5.65 26.07 4.36
C ALA A 162 -7.04 25.67 3.84
N GLU A 163 -7.76 26.59 3.19
CA GLU A 163 -9.10 26.33 2.66
C GLU A 163 -9.00 25.42 1.42
N GLU A 164 -8.07 25.70 0.52
CA GLU A 164 -7.79 24.87 -0.66
C GLU A 164 -7.38 23.44 -0.28
N LYS A 165 -6.54 23.28 0.74
CA LYS A 165 -6.13 21.97 1.25
C LYS A 165 -7.33 21.20 1.81
N LEU A 166 -8.18 21.87 2.60
CA LEU A 166 -9.37 21.26 3.17
C LEU A 166 -10.37 20.84 2.07
N GLN A 167 -10.61 21.70 1.07
CA GLN A 167 -11.51 21.40 -0.05
C GLN A 167 -11.04 20.21 -0.88
N ARG A 168 -9.72 19.95 -0.94
CA ARG A 168 -9.12 18.80 -1.63
C ARG A 168 -9.01 17.54 -0.76
N GLY A 169 -9.46 17.59 0.50
CA GLY A 169 -9.38 16.45 1.42
C GLY A 169 -7.96 16.18 1.94
N PHE A 170 -7.06 17.17 1.88
CA PHE A 170 -5.67 17.05 2.38
C PHE A 170 -5.63 17.26 3.90
N ILE A 171 -6.24 16.33 4.63
CA ILE A 171 -6.45 16.41 6.08
C ILE A 171 -5.42 15.63 6.89
N ASP A 172 -4.58 14.81 6.24
CA ASP A 172 -3.56 14.03 6.91
C ASP A 172 -2.41 14.94 7.40
N PRO A 173 -2.13 14.97 8.72
CA PRO A 173 -1.08 15.81 9.28
C PRO A 173 0.33 15.46 8.80
N CYS A 174 0.58 14.21 8.39
CA CYS A 174 1.87 13.75 7.90
C CYS A 174 2.12 14.10 6.43
N LEU A 175 1.10 14.56 5.70
CA LEU A 175 1.19 14.83 4.26
C LEU A 175 2.25 15.87 3.92
N PHE A 176 2.35 16.95 4.72
CA PHE A 176 3.39 17.95 4.54
C PHE A 176 4.80 17.32 4.66
N GLY A 177 4.98 16.42 5.63
CA GLY A 177 6.25 15.75 5.87
C GLY A 177 6.68 14.90 4.68
N VAL A 178 5.78 14.06 4.19
CA VAL A 178 6.04 13.23 3.00
C VAL A 178 6.38 14.06 1.77
N ILE A 179 5.55 15.07 1.45
CA ILE A 179 5.74 15.91 0.26
C ILE A 179 7.07 16.66 0.34
N ASN A 180 7.46 17.15 1.51
CA ASN A 180 8.71 17.87 1.71
C ASN A 180 9.89 16.96 2.10
N HIS A 181 9.73 15.63 1.94
CA HIS A 181 10.77 14.62 2.19
C HIS A 181 11.36 14.67 3.61
N LEU A 182 10.53 15.00 4.60
CA LEU A 182 10.93 15.02 6.00
C LEU A 182 10.98 13.59 6.56
N ILE A 183 12.03 13.28 7.31
CA ILE A 183 12.18 11.99 7.97
C ILE A 183 11.09 11.86 9.05
N PRO A 184 10.26 10.79 9.05
CA PRO A 184 9.20 10.63 10.02
C PRO A 184 9.76 10.43 11.44
N THR A 185 9.03 10.92 12.45
CA THR A 185 9.33 10.59 13.84
C THR A 185 8.96 9.15 14.17
N LYS A 186 9.39 8.67 15.34
CA LYS A 186 9.01 7.33 15.83
C LYS A 186 7.51 7.20 16.07
N GLU A 187 6.85 8.29 16.43
CA GLU A 187 5.41 8.37 16.60
C GLU A 187 4.68 8.34 15.25
N GLU A 188 5.20 9.06 14.24
CA GLU A 188 4.59 9.11 12.90
C GLU A 188 4.67 7.77 12.15
N ILE A 189 5.68 6.93 12.43
CA ILE A 189 5.72 5.55 11.91
C ILE A 189 4.83 4.58 12.68
N GLN A 190 4.19 4.98 13.79
CA GLN A 190 3.21 4.12 14.45
C GLN A 190 1.89 4.16 13.69
N LEU A 191 1.23 3.01 13.60
CA LEU A 191 -0.15 2.95 13.19
C LEU A 191 -1.06 3.39 14.34
N LYS A 192 -2.03 4.24 14.03
CA LYS A 192 -3.01 4.72 15.01
C LYS A 192 -4.18 3.75 15.04
N GLN A 193 -4.39 3.10 16.17
CA GLN A 193 -5.54 2.22 16.36
C GLN A 193 -6.83 3.05 16.40
N LEU A 194 -7.84 2.62 15.64
CA LEU A 194 -9.19 3.17 15.68
C LEU A 194 -9.96 2.57 16.87
N GLU A 195 -10.81 3.39 17.49
CA GLU A 195 -11.62 2.97 18.63
C GLU A 195 -12.76 2.03 18.23
N ASN A 196 -13.28 2.20 17.02
CA ASN A 196 -14.44 1.47 16.49
C ASN A 196 -14.13 0.87 15.12
N ASP A 197 -15.00 -0.03 14.66
CA ASP A 197 -14.97 -0.53 13.30
C ASP A 197 -15.40 0.58 12.32
N PRO A 198 -14.53 0.97 11.37
CA PRO A 198 -14.84 2.06 10.43
C PRO A 198 -15.88 1.68 9.37
N PHE A 199 -16.25 0.40 9.25
CA PHE A 199 -17.24 -0.12 8.31
C PHE A 199 -18.53 -0.62 9.00
N GLU A 200 -18.60 -0.53 10.33
CA GLU A 200 -19.84 -0.84 11.05
C GLU A 200 -20.92 0.17 10.65
N LYS A 201 -22.03 -0.34 10.12
CA LYS A 201 -23.19 0.50 9.79
C LYS A 201 -23.76 1.01 11.12
N THR A 202 -23.74 2.32 11.31
CA THR A 202 -24.47 2.95 12.40
C THR A 202 -25.96 2.75 12.13
N GLU A 203 -26.60 1.87 12.93
CA GLU A 203 -28.05 1.65 12.93
C GLU A 203 -28.83 2.87 13.45
#